data_AF-A0A0S8JFF7-F1
#
_entry.id   AF-A0A0S8JFF7-F1
#
_cell.length_a   1.000
_cell.length_b   1.000
_cell.length_c   1.000
_cell.angle_alpha   90.00
_cell.angle_beta   90.00
_cell.angle_gamma   90.00
#
_symmetry.space_group_name_H-M   'P 1'
#
loop_
_entity.id
_entity.type
_entity.pdbx_description
1 polymer ?
#
loop_
_entity_poly.entity_id
_entity_poly.type
_entity_poly.pdbx_seq_one_letter_code
_entity_poly.pdbx_strand_id
1 'polypeptide(L)'
;MDIRSGEVFQKAERLGIVRNRPVVLYTQPRYITINQGTWQSEMGNCLSIAVEQIFRSLDSQTSLKKKGWRNYITWILSLKLHSLVVVDTKINGWSTRVPQNHVSRILIWASDESTINLIIHHLILAQNSDPIREGIDWKKIEKEWEIVKHRAIYDWKKHLEKFNPTTIFTPSPAERDFDELATRICERCGSTIKKYSLFCSNCGFGPES
;
A
#
# COMPACT_ATOMS: atom_id res chain seq x y z
N MET A 1 4.52 -20.04 6.52
CA MET A 1 4.91 -19.09 7.58
C MET A 1 3.62 -18.48 8.10
N ASP A 2 3.41 -18.48 9.41
CA ASP A 2 2.19 -17.95 10.01
C ASP A 2 2.22 -16.42 10.06
N ILE A 3 1.26 -15.76 9.40
CA ILE A 3 1.08 -14.30 9.39
C ILE A 3 0.84 -13.76 10.80
N ARG A 4 0.22 -14.54 11.68
CA ARG A 4 -0.14 -14.12 13.04
C ARG A 4 1.05 -14.11 14.00
N SER A 5 2.17 -14.73 13.61
CA SER A 5 3.37 -14.82 14.45
C SER A 5 4.18 -13.51 14.54
N GLY A 6 3.81 -12.46 13.79
CA GLY A 6 4.53 -11.19 13.80
C GLY A 6 4.20 -10.33 15.03
N GLU A 7 5.21 -9.76 15.68
CA GLU A 7 5.02 -8.77 16.78
C GLU A 7 4.07 -7.62 16.40
N VAL A 8 4.12 -7.16 15.14
CA VAL A 8 3.22 -6.12 14.62
C VAL A 8 1.76 -6.59 14.61
N PHE A 9 1.54 -7.86 14.22
CA PHE A 9 0.20 -8.47 14.25
C PHE A 9 -0.30 -8.61 15.70
N GLN A 10 0.53 -9.11 16.61
CA GLN A 10 0.18 -9.23 18.03
C GLN A 10 -0.09 -7.85 18.68
N LYS A 11 0.62 -6.80 18.26
CA LYS A 11 0.34 -5.42 18.66
C LYS A 11 -1.04 -4.98 18.15
N ALA A 12 -1.34 -5.22 16.87
CA ALA A 12 -2.66 -4.90 16.29
C ALA A 12 -3.80 -5.68 16.98
N GLU A 13 -3.55 -6.92 17.40
CA GLU A 13 -4.49 -7.74 18.15
C GLU A 13 -4.82 -7.16 19.52
N ARG A 14 -3.79 -6.76 20.28
CA ARG A 14 -3.97 -6.07 21.58
C ARG A 14 -4.73 -4.75 21.44
N LEU A 15 -4.57 -4.05 20.31
CA LEU A 15 -5.32 -2.83 19.99
C LEU A 15 -6.76 -3.10 19.50
N GLY A 16 -7.14 -4.36 19.26
CA GLY A 16 -8.47 -4.71 18.78
C GLY A 16 -8.70 -4.45 17.28
N ILE A 17 -7.66 -4.15 16.51
CA ILE A 17 -7.75 -3.87 15.07
C ILE A 17 -8.13 -5.15 14.28
N VAL A 18 -7.64 -6.31 14.73
CA VAL A 18 -7.85 -7.60 14.01
C VAL A 18 -9.05 -8.41 14.49
N ARG A 19 -10.04 -7.76 15.14
CA ARG A 19 -11.27 -8.44 15.63
C ARG A 19 -12.13 -8.98 14.49
N ASN A 20 -12.17 -8.25 13.38
CA ASN A 20 -12.98 -8.60 12.22
C ASN A 20 -12.16 -9.44 11.21
N ARG A 21 -12.87 -10.12 10.31
CA ARG A 21 -12.22 -10.78 9.17
C ARG A 21 -11.59 -9.70 8.27
N PRO A 22 -10.36 -9.90 7.76
CA PRO A 22 -9.76 -8.96 6.85
C PRO A 22 -10.51 -8.93 5.52
N VAL A 23 -10.42 -7.81 4.82
CA VAL A 23 -10.58 -7.80 3.37
C VAL A 23 -9.34 -8.43 2.76
N VAL A 24 -9.57 -9.37 1.84
CA VAL A 24 -8.49 -10.13 1.19
C VAL A 24 -8.49 -9.78 -0.28
N LEU A 25 -7.37 -9.25 -0.75
CA LEU A 25 -7.12 -8.94 -2.14
C LEU A 25 -5.91 -9.72 -2.63
N TYR A 26 -5.89 -10.01 -3.92
CA TYR A 26 -4.80 -10.73 -4.57
C TYR A 26 -4.27 -9.94 -5.75
N THR A 27 -2.97 -9.81 -5.94
CA THR A 27 -2.42 -9.05 -7.08
C THR A 27 -1.19 -9.74 -7.62
N GLN A 28 -0.87 -9.41 -8.88
CA GLN A 28 0.34 -9.83 -9.54
C GLN A 28 1.21 -8.60 -9.86
N PRO A 29 2.52 -8.67 -9.62
CA PRO A 29 3.44 -7.64 -10.07
C PRO A 29 3.53 -7.60 -11.61
N ARG A 30 3.53 -6.40 -12.21
CA ARG A 30 3.67 -6.23 -13.67
C ARG A 30 5.07 -6.57 -14.18
N TYR A 31 6.10 -6.27 -13.40
CA TYR A 31 7.50 -6.45 -13.78
C TYR A 31 8.35 -6.92 -12.60
N ILE A 32 9.39 -7.69 -12.92
CA ILE A 32 10.42 -8.17 -11.98
C ILE A 32 11.67 -7.33 -12.20
N THR A 33 12.05 -6.52 -11.22
CA THR A 33 13.39 -5.93 -11.22
C THR A 33 14.34 -6.89 -10.50
N ILE A 34 15.38 -7.32 -11.21
CA ILE A 34 16.48 -8.10 -10.65
C ILE A 34 17.68 -7.17 -10.60
N ASN A 35 18.05 -6.69 -9.42
CA ASN A 35 19.30 -5.97 -9.26
C ASN A 35 20.47 -6.96 -9.43
N GLN A 36 21.36 -6.68 -10.38
CA GLN A 36 22.50 -7.54 -10.71
C GLN A 36 23.45 -7.59 -9.50
N GLY A 37 23.41 -8.68 -8.73
CA GLY A 37 24.37 -8.95 -7.65
C GLY A 37 23.76 -9.41 -6.32
N THR A 38 22.47 -9.17 -6.08
CA THR A 38 21.77 -9.69 -4.90
C THR A 38 20.55 -10.49 -5.35
N TRP A 39 20.46 -11.76 -4.92
CA TRP A 39 19.30 -12.63 -5.15
C TRP A 39 18.01 -12.17 -4.44
N GLN A 40 17.97 -10.91 -3.99
CA GLN A 40 16.76 -10.30 -3.47
C GLN A 40 15.97 -9.79 -4.66
N SER A 41 15.02 -10.59 -5.13
CA SER A 41 13.96 -10.08 -5.98
C SER A 41 13.29 -8.93 -5.23
N GLU A 42 13.54 -7.69 -5.63
CA GLU A 42 12.88 -6.50 -5.08
C GLU A 42 11.37 -6.49 -5.39
N MET A 43 10.83 -7.52 -6.00
CA MET A 43 9.39 -7.66 -6.28
C MET A 43 8.49 -7.66 -5.06
N GLY A 44 8.90 -8.36 -3.99
CA GLY A 44 8.22 -8.25 -2.69
C GLY A 44 8.34 -6.83 -2.14
N ASN A 45 9.42 -6.13 -2.50
CA ASN A 45 9.65 -4.73 -2.16
C ASN A 45 8.77 -3.79 -3.00
N CYS A 46 8.54 -3.95 -4.30
CA CYS A 46 7.78 -2.93 -5.07
C CYS A 46 6.34 -2.75 -4.55
N LEU A 47 5.59 -3.84 -4.35
CA LEU A 47 4.24 -3.73 -3.79
C LEU A 47 4.28 -3.31 -2.33
N SER A 48 5.11 -3.96 -1.49
CA SER A 48 5.13 -3.61 -0.06
C SER A 48 5.69 -2.21 0.22
N ILE A 49 6.62 -1.71 -0.59
CA ILE A 49 7.11 -0.32 -0.59
C ILE A 49 6.01 0.62 -1.05
N ALA A 50 5.26 0.29 -2.12
CA ALA A 50 4.14 1.12 -2.55
C ALA A 50 3.09 1.22 -1.42
N VAL A 51 2.72 0.08 -0.80
CA VAL A 51 1.81 0.08 0.35
C VAL A 51 2.41 0.87 1.52
N GLU A 52 3.70 0.70 1.81
CA GLU A 52 4.38 1.44 2.86
C GLU A 52 4.36 2.96 2.59
N GLN A 53 4.65 3.39 1.36
CA GLN A 53 4.64 4.81 0.97
C GLN A 53 3.24 5.41 1.08
N ILE A 54 2.21 4.68 0.63
CA ILE A 54 0.81 5.06 0.83
C ILE A 54 0.56 5.28 2.33
N PHE A 55 0.89 4.29 3.15
CA PHE A 55 0.64 4.36 4.58
C PHE A 55 1.41 5.50 5.25
N ARG A 56 2.66 5.74 4.84
CA ARG A 56 3.45 6.89 5.31
C ARG A 56 2.85 8.23 4.91
N SER A 57 2.22 8.32 3.72
CA SER A 57 1.52 9.54 3.30
C SER A 57 0.22 9.78 4.07
N LEU A 58 -0.46 8.72 4.51
CA LEU A 58 -1.69 8.81 5.28
C LEU A 58 -1.41 8.99 6.79
N ASP A 59 -0.36 8.34 7.28
CA ASP A 59 0.09 8.27 8.67
C ASP A 59 1.63 8.16 8.79
N SER A 60 2.26 9.25 9.20
CA SER A 60 3.70 9.31 9.41
C SER A 60 4.20 8.42 10.56
N GLN A 61 3.31 7.94 11.45
CA GLN A 61 3.64 7.06 12.58
C GLN A 61 3.53 5.55 12.26
N THR A 62 3.49 5.21 10.98
CA THR A 62 3.38 3.82 10.52
C THR A 62 4.54 2.94 11.01
N SER A 63 4.21 1.83 11.66
CA SER A 63 5.18 0.81 12.07
C SER A 63 5.31 -0.28 11.00
N LEU A 64 6.55 -0.66 10.68
CA LEU A 64 6.87 -1.61 9.61
C LEU A 64 7.69 -2.80 10.14
N LYS A 65 7.33 -4.02 9.73
CA LYS A 65 8.20 -5.19 9.87
C LYS A 65 8.19 -6.01 8.58
N LYS A 66 9.37 -6.41 8.11
CA LYS A 66 9.57 -7.30 6.95
C LYS A 66 10.16 -8.62 7.43
N LYS A 67 9.67 -9.75 6.91
CA LYS A 67 10.22 -11.09 7.18
C LYS A 67 10.17 -11.92 5.90
N GLY A 68 11.30 -12.47 5.47
CA GLY A 68 11.28 -13.36 4.30
C GLY A 68 12.62 -13.63 3.63
N TRP A 69 12.72 -14.82 3.00
CA TRP A 69 13.72 -15.15 1.99
C TRP A 69 13.05 -15.52 0.67
N ARG A 70 12.22 -16.58 0.65
CA ARG A 70 11.42 -16.98 -0.53
C ARG A 70 9.96 -16.53 -0.49
N ASN A 71 9.44 -16.30 0.72
CA ASN A 71 8.12 -15.71 0.94
C ASN A 71 8.35 -14.42 1.71
N TYR A 72 7.83 -13.31 1.19
CA TYR A 72 7.98 -11.99 1.80
C TYR A 72 6.68 -11.60 2.45
N ILE A 73 6.70 -11.47 3.77
CA ILE A 73 5.58 -10.93 4.53
C ILE A 73 5.98 -9.56 5.07
N THR A 74 5.19 -8.55 4.73
CA THR A 74 5.34 -7.19 5.25
C THR A 74 4.08 -6.84 6.04
N TRP A 75 4.26 -6.47 7.31
CA TRP A 75 3.20 -5.94 8.16
C TRP A 75 3.35 -4.43 8.27
N ILE A 76 2.24 -3.73 8.07
CA ILE A 76 2.14 -2.28 8.07
C ILE A 76 1.00 -1.91 9.02
N LEU A 77 1.35 -1.35 10.17
CA LEU A 77 0.38 -0.94 11.20
C LEU A 77 0.31 0.58 11.25
N SER A 78 -0.89 1.13 11.04
CA SER A 78 -1.19 2.54 11.27
C SER A 78 -2.08 2.68 12.49
N LEU A 79 -1.61 3.45 13.48
CA LEU A 79 -2.41 3.77 14.66
C LEU A 79 -3.43 4.88 14.37
N LYS A 80 -3.06 5.85 13.53
CA LYS A 80 -3.95 6.95 13.13
C LYS A 80 -5.15 6.45 12.34
N LEU A 81 -4.93 5.56 11.38
CA LEU A 81 -6.00 4.93 10.61
C LEU A 81 -6.63 3.74 11.34
N HIS A 82 -6.09 3.36 12.50
CA HIS A 82 -6.53 2.18 13.25
C HIS A 82 -6.65 0.93 12.37
N SER A 83 -5.61 0.66 11.58
CA SER A 83 -5.59 -0.38 10.55
C SER A 83 -4.29 -1.16 10.51
N LEU A 84 -4.39 -2.42 10.07
CA LEU A 84 -3.28 -3.31 9.80
C LEU A 84 -3.38 -3.79 8.35
N VAL A 85 -2.32 -3.61 7.59
CA VAL A 85 -2.16 -4.22 6.27
C VAL A 85 -1.04 -5.22 6.30
N VAL A 86 -1.30 -6.41 5.75
CA VAL A 86 -0.29 -7.43 5.55
C VAL A 86 -0.19 -7.75 4.07
N VAL A 87 1.01 -7.61 3.53
CA VAL A 87 1.36 -8.04 2.17
C VAL A 87 2.13 -9.34 2.29
N ASP A 88 1.55 -10.43 1.81
CA ASP A 88 2.12 -11.78 1.80
C ASP A 88 2.39 -12.14 0.33
N THR A 89 3.65 -12.03 -0.09
CA THR A 89 4.10 -12.37 -1.44
C THR A 89 4.69 -13.77 -1.44
N LYS A 90 4.07 -14.66 -2.20
CA LYS A 90 4.60 -15.99 -2.48
C LYS A 90 5.24 -16.03 -3.85
N ILE A 91 6.44 -16.59 -3.89
CA ILE A 91 7.14 -16.93 -5.12
C ILE A 91 7.10 -18.44 -5.26
N ASN A 92 6.52 -18.93 -6.35
CA ASN A 92 6.34 -20.37 -6.52
C ASN A 92 7.18 -20.89 -7.71
N GLY A 93 7.95 -21.94 -7.46
CA GLY A 93 8.86 -22.57 -8.42
C GLY A 93 10.29 -22.05 -8.33
N TRP A 94 11.16 -22.61 -9.16
CA TRP A 94 12.60 -22.28 -9.15
C TRP A 94 12.94 -20.97 -9.89
N SER A 95 12.00 -20.45 -10.68
CA SER A 95 12.22 -19.23 -11.45
C SER A 95 11.52 -18.04 -10.80
N THR A 96 12.27 -17.37 -9.91
CA THR A 96 11.95 -16.04 -9.37
C THR A 96 11.91 -14.95 -10.45
N ARG A 97 12.26 -15.27 -11.70
CA ARG A 97 12.38 -14.33 -12.84
C ARG A 97 11.15 -14.27 -13.74
N VAL A 98 10.13 -15.07 -13.48
CA VAL A 98 8.89 -15.11 -14.28
C VAL A 98 7.75 -14.47 -13.48
N PRO A 99 7.19 -13.30 -13.87
CA PRO A 99 6.10 -12.63 -13.14
C PRO A 99 4.91 -13.52 -12.81
N GLN A 100 4.60 -14.48 -13.69
CA GLN A 100 3.52 -15.48 -13.54
C GLN A 100 3.69 -16.38 -12.32
N ASN A 101 4.92 -16.48 -11.78
CA ASN A 101 5.22 -17.23 -10.57
C ASN A 101 5.05 -16.43 -9.28
N HIS A 102 4.75 -15.14 -9.36
CA HIS A 102 4.64 -14.24 -8.22
C HIS A 102 3.20 -13.82 -7.98
N VAL A 103 2.72 -14.04 -6.77
CA VAL A 103 1.37 -13.64 -6.37
C VAL A 103 1.44 -13.07 -4.97
N SER A 104 0.85 -11.90 -4.80
CA SER A 104 0.76 -11.22 -3.51
C SER A 104 -0.68 -11.28 -3.01
N ARG A 105 -0.87 -11.75 -1.77
CA ARG A 105 -2.09 -11.57 -1.00
C ARG A 105 -1.95 -10.34 -0.13
N ILE A 106 -2.91 -9.43 -0.21
CA ILE A 106 -3.03 -8.25 0.64
C ILE A 106 -4.19 -8.49 1.60
N LEU A 107 -3.92 -8.42 2.90
CA LEU A 107 -4.90 -8.57 3.96
C LEU A 107 -5.05 -7.22 4.64
N ILE A 108 -6.27 -6.71 4.72
CA ILE A 108 -6.58 -5.38 5.26
C ILE A 108 -7.54 -5.54 6.43
N TRP A 109 -7.10 -5.13 7.62
CA TRP A 109 -7.95 -4.93 8.80
C TRP A 109 -8.04 -3.44 9.08
N ALA A 110 -9.25 -2.95 9.38
CA ALA A 110 -9.47 -1.60 9.87
C ALA A 110 -10.72 -1.57 10.75
N SER A 111 -10.89 -0.48 11.51
CA SER A 111 -12.08 -0.23 12.35
C SER A 111 -13.37 -0.10 11.56
N ASP A 112 -13.30 0.42 10.34
CA ASP A 112 -14.47 0.86 9.57
C ASP A 112 -14.25 0.68 8.05
N GLU A 113 -15.37 0.63 7.33
CA GLU A 113 -15.38 0.39 5.88
C GLU A 113 -14.78 1.55 5.08
N SER A 114 -14.90 2.79 5.57
CA SER A 114 -14.34 3.97 4.91
C SER A 114 -12.82 3.92 4.85
N THR A 115 -12.17 3.54 5.96
CA THR A 115 -10.72 3.32 6.03
C THR A 115 -10.27 2.20 5.08
N ILE A 116 -11.01 1.09 5.02
CA ILE A 116 -10.73 0.00 4.07
C ILE A 116 -10.77 0.53 2.63
N ASN A 117 -11.83 1.26 2.27
CA ASN A 117 -12.00 1.80 0.93
C ASN A 117 -10.92 2.82 0.58
N LEU A 118 -10.51 3.67 1.54
CA LEU A 118 -9.40 4.61 1.37
C LEU A 118 -8.09 3.87 1.07
N ILE A 119 -7.76 2.84 1.85
CA ILE A 119 -6.56 2.01 1.63
C ILE A 119 -6.61 1.37 0.25
N ILE A 120 -7.73 0.74 -0.11
CA ILE A 120 -7.89 0.09 -1.41
C ILE A 120 -7.77 1.10 -2.55
N HIS A 121 -8.35 2.29 -2.39
CA HIS A 121 -8.26 3.36 -3.37
C HIS A 121 -6.80 3.76 -3.63
N HIS A 122 -6.02 4.01 -2.57
CA HIS A 122 -4.61 4.32 -2.73
C HIS A 122 -3.81 3.14 -3.31
N LEU A 123 -4.17 1.91 -2.94
CA LEU A 123 -3.57 0.71 -3.54
C LEU A 123 -3.86 0.60 -5.03
N ILE A 124 -5.01 1.07 -5.51
CA ILE A 124 -5.38 1.13 -6.94
C ILE A 124 -4.61 2.26 -7.64
N LEU A 125 -4.51 3.45 -7.04
CA LEU A 125 -3.81 4.59 -7.62
C LEU A 125 -2.30 4.38 -7.71
N ALA A 126 -1.69 3.76 -6.70
CA ALA A 126 -0.25 3.52 -6.66
C ALA A 126 0.20 2.36 -7.58
N GLN A 127 -0.69 1.82 -8.42
CA GLN A 127 -0.40 0.58 -9.13
C GLN A 127 0.65 0.72 -10.25
N ASN A 128 1.86 0.32 -9.87
CA ASN A 128 2.82 -0.41 -10.70
C ASN A 128 2.53 -1.93 -10.74
N SER A 129 1.48 -2.40 -10.07
CA SER A 129 0.98 -3.78 -10.12
C SER A 129 -0.31 -3.82 -10.95
N ASP A 130 -0.86 -5.01 -11.20
CA ASP A 130 -2.19 -5.09 -11.83
C ASP A 130 -3.19 -5.76 -10.90
N PRO A 131 -4.46 -5.30 -10.87
CA PRO A 131 -5.52 -6.14 -10.34
C PRO A 131 -5.48 -7.42 -11.17
N ILE A 132 -5.74 -8.57 -10.57
CA ILE A 132 -5.63 -9.86 -11.25
C ILE A 132 -6.24 -9.82 -12.67
N ARG A 133 -5.36 -9.89 -13.69
CA ARG A 133 -5.69 -9.86 -15.12
C ARG A 133 -5.63 -11.25 -15.76
N GLU A 134 -5.94 -11.28 -17.05
CA GLU A 134 -5.67 -12.39 -17.97
C GLU A 134 -4.16 -12.75 -17.94
N GLY A 135 -3.84 -14.05 -17.88
CA GLY A 135 -2.45 -14.55 -17.87
C GLY A 135 -1.93 -15.07 -16.52
N ILE A 136 -2.70 -14.95 -15.44
CA ILE A 136 -2.38 -15.58 -14.15
C ILE A 136 -2.56 -17.09 -14.20
N ASP A 137 -1.59 -17.84 -13.66
CA ASP A 137 -1.73 -19.28 -13.41
C ASP A 137 -2.61 -19.52 -12.19
N TRP A 138 -3.92 -19.49 -12.43
CA TRP A 138 -4.93 -19.62 -11.38
C TRP A 138 -4.91 -20.97 -10.70
N LYS A 139 -4.64 -22.06 -11.42
CA LYS A 139 -4.58 -23.41 -10.82
C LYS A 139 -3.59 -23.44 -9.67
N LYS A 140 -2.47 -22.75 -9.85
CA LYS A 140 -1.39 -22.66 -8.87
C LYS A 140 -1.75 -21.77 -7.67
N ILE A 141 -2.45 -20.66 -7.89
CA ILE A 141 -2.95 -19.79 -6.80
C ILE A 141 -4.03 -20.51 -5.98
N GLU A 142 -5.01 -21.08 -6.66
CA GLU A 142 -6.14 -21.77 -6.03
C GLU A 142 -5.65 -22.90 -5.12
N LYS A 143 -4.66 -23.68 -5.57
CA LYS A 143 -4.00 -24.71 -4.77
C LYS A 143 -3.23 -24.14 -3.58
N GLU A 144 -2.44 -23.10 -3.78
CA GLU A 144 -1.48 -22.59 -2.78
C GLU A 144 -2.14 -21.78 -1.66
N TRP A 145 -3.30 -21.16 -1.95
CA TRP A 145 -4.03 -20.31 -1.00
C TRP A 145 -5.41 -20.85 -0.67
N GLU A 146 -5.77 -22.01 -1.20
CA GLU A 146 -7.07 -22.66 -1.01
C GLU A 146 -8.23 -21.72 -1.36
N ILE A 147 -8.10 -20.99 -2.47
CA ILE A 147 -9.12 -20.05 -2.96
C ILE A 147 -9.69 -20.48 -4.29
N VAL A 148 -10.78 -19.85 -4.70
CA VAL A 148 -11.38 -20.03 -6.03
C VAL A 148 -11.24 -18.75 -6.84
N LYS A 149 -10.80 -18.88 -8.10
CA LYS A 149 -10.54 -17.79 -9.05
C LYS A 149 -11.67 -16.78 -9.12
N HIS A 150 -12.90 -17.27 -9.35
CA HIS A 150 -14.05 -16.40 -9.55
C HIS A 150 -14.33 -15.55 -8.31
N ARG A 151 -14.06 -16.08 -7.11
CA ARG A 151 -14.24 -15.37 -5.85
C ARG A 151 -13.22 -14.24 -5.69
N ALA A 152 -11.95 -14.52 -5.94
CA ALA A 152 -10.91 -13.49 -5.86
C ALA A 152 -11.11 -12.36 -6.88
N ILE A 153 -11.56 -12.69 -8.11
CA ILE A 153 -11.93 -11.67 -9.11
C ILE A 153 -13.14 -10.87 -8.64
N TYR A 154 -14.17 -11.54 -8.12
CA TYR A 154 -15.38 -10.89 -7.62
C TYR A 154 -15.08 -9.91 -6.49
N ASP A 155 -14.27 -10.31 -5.50
CA ASP A 155 -13.93 -9.46 -4.36
C ASP A 155 -13.20 -8.19 -4.85
N TRP A 156 -12.27 -8.31 -5.80
CA TRP A 156 -11.67 -7.14 -6.46
C TRP A 156 -12.67 -6.25 -7.16
N LYS A 157 -13.51 -6.82 -8.02
CA LYS A 157 -14.51 -6.06 -8.79
C LYS A 157 -15.49 -5.33 -7.89
N LYS A 158 -15.96 -5.98 -6.82
CA LYS A 158 -16.85 -5.38 -5.83
C LYS A 158 -16.27 -4.09 -5.23
N HIS A 159 -14.96 -4.06 -4.96
CA HIS A 159 -14.30 -2.87 -4.44
C HIS A 159 -14.02 -1.83 -5.53
N LEU A 160 -13.76 -2.26 -6.77
CA LEU A 160 -13.62 -1.37 -7.93
C LEU A 160 -14.95 -0.72 -8.35
N GLU A 161 -16.08 -1.44 -8.28
CA GLU A 161 -17.41 -0.94 -8.66
C GLU A 161 -18.00 0.03 -7.64
N LYS A 162 -17.72 -0.20 -6.35
CA LYS A 162 -17.99 0.78 -5.29
C LYS A 162 -17.20 2.09 -5.51
N PHE A 163 -16.14 2.02 -6.28
CA PHE A 163 -15.34 3.18 -6.63
C PHE A 163 -15.84 3.78 -7.95
N ASN A 164 -16.64 4.84 -7.84
CA ASN A 164 -16.90 5.71 -8.97
C ASN A 164 -15.81 6.81 -8.96
N PRO A 165 -14.89 6.87 -9.95
CA PRO A 165 -13.79 7.84 -9.95
C PRO A 165 -14.25 9.31 -9.99
N THR A 166 -15.53 9.57 -10.28
CA THR A 166 -16.17 10.88 -10.18
C THR A 166 -16.48 11.31 -8.75
N THR A 167 -16.55 10.39 -7.80
CA THR A 167 -16.43 10.69 -6.36
C THR A 167 -14.95 10.78 -6.00
N ILE A 168 -14.25 11.75 -6.59
CA ILE A 168 -12.96 12.18 -6.07
C ILE A 168 -13.22 12.54 -4.61
N PHE A 169 -12.49 11.90 -3.69
CA PHE A 169 -12.49 12.28 -2.29
C PHE A 169 -11.95 13.70 -2.23
N THR A 170 -12.83 14.70 -2.36
CA THR A 170 -12.49 16.07 -2.02
C THR A 170 -12.25 16.02 -0.52
N PRO A 171 -11.01 16.18 -0.02
CA PRO A 171 -10.77 16.20 1.42
C PRO A 171 -11.77 17.17 2.04
N SER A 172 -12.39 16.76 3.16
CA SER A 172 -13.37 17.63 3.81
C SER A 172 -12.70 18.98 4.08
N PRO A 173 -13.44 20.10 4.11
CA PRO A 173 -12.84 21.40 4.43
C PRO A 173 -11.92 21.36 5.67
N ALA A 174 -12.28 20.57 6.69
CA ALA A 174 -11.47 20.38 7.90
C ALA A 174 -10.15 19.60 7.68
N GLU A 175 -10.04 18.79 6.62
CA GLU A 175 -8.82 18.06 6.26
C GLU A 175 -7.92 18.85 5.30
N ARG A 176 -8.46 19.87 4.61
CA ARG A 176 -7.69 20.82 3.80
C ARG A 176 -6.90 21.83 4.64
N ASP A 177 -7.41 22.14 5.83
CA ASP A 177 -6.84 23.18 6.69
C ASP A 177 -5.46 22.84 7.27
N PHE A 178 -5.07 21.55 7.35
CA PHE A 178 -3.78 21.18 7.92
C PHE A 178 -2.57 21.46 7.00
N ASP A 179 -2.77 21.42 5.68
CA ASP A 179 -1.73 21.74 4.69
C ASP A 179 -1.85 23.16 4.13
N GLU A 180 -3.05 23.76 4.11
CA GLU A 180 -3.23 25.15 3.63
C GLU A 180 -2.75 26.23 4.60
N LEU A 181 -2.67 25.95 5.91
CA LEU A 181 -2.23 26.93 6.92
C LEU A 181 -0.73 26.92 7.18
N ALA A 182 0.00 25.93 6.65
CA ALA A 182 1.43 25.87 6.83
C ALA A 182 2.11 26.87 5.89
N THR A 183 2.42 28.06 6.39
CA THR A 183 3.18 29.09 5.68
C THR A 183 4.57 29.29 6.30
N ARG A 184 5.56 29.65 5.47
CA ARG A 184 6.90 30.10 5.88
C ARG A 184 7.17 31.50 5.32
N ILE A 185 8.09 32.24 5.92
CA ILE A 185 8.51 33.56 5.42
C ILE A 185 9.69 33.38 4.45
N CYS A 186 9.65 34.08 3.32
CA CYS A 186 10.76 34.15 2.37
C CYS A 186 11.96 34.83 3.01
N GLU A 187 13.08 34.13 3.13
CA GLU A 187 14.33 34.67 3.70
C GLU A 187 14.90 35.83 2.85
N ARG A 188 14.56 35.91 1.57
CA ARG A 188 15.05 36.97 0.66
C ARG A 188 14.18 38.23 0.63
N CYS A 189 12.86 38.08 0.58
CA CYS A 189 11.95 39.22 0.36
C CYS A 189 10.88 39.41 1.44
N GLY A 190 10.85 38.56 2.47
CA GLY A 190 9.89 38.67 3.57
C GLY A 190 8.44 38.28 3.23
N SER A 191 8.15 37.87 2.00
CA SER A 191 6.80 37.43 1.63
C SER A 191 6.41 36.10 2.30
N THR A 192 5.11 35.93 2.57
CA THR A 192 4.58 34.67 3.10
C THR A 192 4.42 33.66 1.97
N ILE A 193 5.05 32.49 2.10
CA ILE A 193 5.08 31.41 1.11
C ILE A 193 4.43 30.17 1.72
N LYS A 194 3.72 29.36 0.93
CA LYS A 194 3.31 28.01 1.34
C LYS A 194 4.53 27.18 1.75
N LYS A 195 4.46 26.43 2.87
CA LYS A 195 5.57 25.67 3.47
C LYS A 195 6.28 24.73 2.50
N TYR A 196 5.53 24.18 1.54
CA TYR A 196 6.04 23.24 0.52
C TYR A 196 6.32 23.88 -0.84
N SER A 197 6.19 25.20 -0.99
CA SER A 197 6.58 25.87 -2.25
C SER A 197 8.09 25.86 -2.38
N LEU A 198 8.58 25.30 -3.49
CA LEU A 198 10.00 25.21 -3.83
C LEU A 198 10.62 26.58 -4.08
N PHE A 199 9.83 27.53 -4.57
CA PHE A 199 10.25 28.89 -4.89
C PHE A 199 9.28 29.93 -4.32
N CYS A 200 9.80 31.12 -4.06
CA CYS A 200 9.01 32.30 -3.72
C CYS A 200 8.28 32.82 -4.96
N SER A 201 6.95 32.88 -4.91
CA SER A 201 6.14 33.45 -5.99
C SER A 201 6.37 34.95 -6.21
N ASN A 202 6.90 35.67 -5.21
CA ASN A 202 7.15 37.10 -5.30
C ASN A 202 8.54 37.45 -5.87
N CYS A 203 9.59 36.70 -5.50
CA CYS A 203 10.97 37.03 -5.87
C CYS A 203 11.75 35.92 -6.58
N GLY A 204 11.12 34.76 -6.82
CA GLY A 204 11.73 33.63 -7.52
C GLY A 204 12.81 32.87 -6.74
N PHE A 205 13.15 33.29 -5.51
CA PHE A 205 14.19 32.65 -4.70
C PHE A 205 13.81 31.23 -4.28
N GLY A 206 14.74 30.29 -4.47
CA GLY A 206 14.66 28.89 -4.05
C GLY A 206 15.93 28.44 -3.31
N PRO A 207 15.94 27.25 -2.71
CA PRO A 207 17.06 26.76 -1.91
C PRO A 207 18.37 26.51 -2.68
N GLU A 208 18.34 26.55 -4.02
CA GLU A 208 19.50 26.36 -4.90
C GLU A 208 19.91 27.64 -5.67
N SER A 209 19.33 28.81 -5.32
CA SER A 209 19.57 30.10 -6.01
C SER A 209 20.37 31.11 -5.20
#